data_AF-A0A0Q2LTC6-F1
#
_entry.id   AF-A0A0Q2LTC6-F1
#
_cell.length_a   1.000
_cell.length_b   1.000
_cell.length_c   1.000
_cell.angle_alpha   90.00
_cell.angle_beta   90.00
_cell.angle_gamma   90.00
#
_symmetry.space_group_name_H-M   'P 1'
#
loop_
_entity.id
_entity.type
_entity.pdbx_description
1 polymer ?
#
loop_
_entity_poly.entity_id
_entity_poly.type
_entity_poly.pdbx_seq_one_letter_code
_entity_poly.pdbx_strand_id
1 'polypeptide(L)'
;MLYALRTGKLPPHLLDSNPEVAAEPDESSGQDAERFRRRYRAMVDERIADWLDENPGYGKSVPEQERERIEAYCERQIQHQWRIFVSKRDELDDRDDGDGRGP
;
A
#
# COMPACT_ATOMS: atom_id res chain seq x y z
N MET A 1 -2.30 28.77 -25.11
CA MET A 1 -3.71 29.15 -25.38
C MET A 1 -4.58 27.96 -25.03
N LEU A 2 -5.64 28.20 -24.25
CA LEU A 2 -6.72 27.25 -23.98
C LEU A 2 -7.30 26.72 -25.30
N TYR A 3 -7.61 25.42 -25.35
CA TYR A 3 -8.96 24.91 -25.63
C TYR A 3 -9.01 23.44 -25.20
N ALA A 4 -9.54 23.22 -23.98
CA ALA A 4 -10.28 22.00 -23.75
C ALA A 4 -11.47 22.00 -24.72
N LEU A 5 -11.68 20.91 -25.47
CA LEU A 5 -13.00 20.53 -25.99
C LEU A 5 -12.99 19.06 -26.43
N ARG A 6 -13.57 18.22 -25.56
CA ARG A 6 -14.82 17.51 -25.89
C ARG A 6 -14.77 16.33 -26.87
N THR A 7 -13.67 15.59 -27.02
CA THR A 7 -13.80 14.22 -27.57
C THR A 7 -12.81 13.29 -26.88
N GLY A 8 -13.35 12.34 -26.13
CA GLY A 8 -12.59 11.32 -25.40
C GLY A 8 -11.91 10.34 -26.35
N LYS A 9 -10.75 10.73 -26.87
CA LYS A 9 -9.80 9.79 -27.46
C LYS A 9 -8.39 10.37 -27.43
N LEU A 10 -7.66 10.04 -26.37
CA LEU A 10 -6.22 10.22 -26.34
C LEU A 10 -5.60 9.29 -27.40
N PRO A 11 -4.66 9.77 -28.23
CA PRO A 11 -4.04 8.99 -29.28
C PRO A 11 -3.15 7.87 -28.67
N PRO A 12 -3.15 6.66 -29.25
CA PRO A 12 -2.55 5.47 -28.64
C PRO A 12 -1.01 5.50 -28.52
N HIS A 13 -0.34 6.53 -29.04
CA HIS A 13 1.12 6.65 -28.98
C HIS A 13 1.63 7.44 -27.76
N LEU A 14 0.74 7.94 -26.88
CA LEU A 14 1.11 8.57 -25.61
C LEU A 14 0.97 7.62 -24.40
N LEU A 15 0.58 6.37 -24.60
CA LEU A 15 0.54 5.35 -23.54
C LEU A 15 1.92 4.73 -23.25
N ASP A 16 2.93 5.04 -24.07
CA ASP A 16 4.26 4.46 -23.98
C ASP A 16 5.26 5.47 -23.37
N SER A 17 5.01 5.87 -22.12
CA SER A 17 6.02 6.47 -21.21
C SER A 17 5.44 6.76 -19.81
N ASN A 18 5.31 5.69 -18.98
CA ASN A 18 5.68 5.64 -17.54
C ASN A 18 4.92 6.49 -16.48
N PRO A 19 4.73 6.06 -15.21
CA PRO A 19 4.73 4.74 -14.56
C PRO A 19 3.45 4.56 -13.70
N GLU A 20 2.28 4.40 -14.30
CA GLU A 20 1.19 3.78 -13.54
C GLU A 20 1.34 2.28 -13.73
N VAL A 21 2.10 1.66 -12.83
CA VAL A 21 1.84 0.27 -12.44
C VAL A 21 0.45 0.28 -11.78
N ALA A 22 -0.59 0.57 -12.57
CA ALA A 22 -1.91 0.04 -12.38
C ALA A 22 -1.78 -1.45 -12.74
N ALA A 23 -1.03 -2.19 -11.92
CA ALA A 23 -1.27 -3.60 -11.78
C ALA A 23 -2.74 -3.67 -11.40
N GLU A 24 -3.57 -4.12 -12.35
CA GLU A 24 -4.94 -4.46 -12.03
C GLU A 24 -4.88 -5.33 -10.78
N PRO A 25 -5.61 -4.97 -9.70
CA PRO A 25 -5.53 -5.72 -8.46
C PRO A 25 -6.06 -7.11 -8.77
N ASP A 26 -5.14 -8.03 -9.03
CA ASP A 26 -5.39 -9.46 -8.99
C ASP A 26 -6.29 -9.73 -7.77
N GLU A 27 -7.40 -10.45 -7.93
CA GLU A 27 -8.41 -10.59 -6.87
C GLU A 27 -7.82 -11.14 -5.56
N SER A 28 -6.67 -11.83 -5.61
CA SER A 28 -5.87 -12.19 -4.43
C SER A 28 -5.22 -10.97 -3.77
N SER A 29 -4.65 -10.06 -4.56
CA SER A 29 -4.07 -8.79 -4.10
C SER A 29 -5.10 -7.88 -3.43
N GLY A 30 -6.39 -7.99 -3.78
CA GLY A 30 -7.48 -7.27 -3.11
C GLY A 30 -7.65 -7.67 -1.64
N GLN A 31 -7.70 -8.99 -1.37
CA GLN A 31 -7.80 -9.52 0.00
C GLN A 31 -6.54 -9.24 0.82
N ASP A 32 -5.36 -9.37 0.20
CA ASP A 32 -4.10 -9.03 0.86
C ASP A 32 -4.05 -7.53 1.17
N ALA A 33 -4.44 -6.66 0.23
CA ALA A 33 -4.50 -5.22 0.49
C ALA A 33 -5.48 -4.87 1.63
N GLU A 34 -6.63 -5.54 1.72
CA GLU A 34 -7.56 -5.37 2.84
C GLU A 34 -6.96 -5.83 4.18
N ARG A 35 -6.22 -6.95 4.19
CA ARG A 35 -5.49 -7.40 5.38
C ARG A 35 -4.46 -6.38 5.84
N PHE A 36 -3.67 -5.83 4.93
CA PHE A 36 -2.68 -4.80 5.25
C PHE A 36 -3.32 -3.48 5.70
N ARG A 37 -4.47 -3.08 5.12
CA ARG A 37 -5.26 -1.94 5.62
C ARG A 37 -5.78 -2.16 7.03
N ARG A 38 -6.28 -3.36 7.34
CA ARG A 38 -6.74 -3.71 8.69
C ARG A 38 -5.57 -3.72 9.69
N ARG A 39 -4.42 -4.26 9.28
CA ARG A 39 -3.17 -4.25 10.04
C ARG A 39 -2.68 -2.83 10.32
N TYR A 40 -2.73 -1.95 9.33
CA TYR A 40 -2.38 -0.54 9.47
C TYR A 40 -3.25 0.15 10.53
N ARG A 41 -4.59 0.00 10.44
CA ARG A 41 -5.50 0.59 11.44
C ARG A 41 -5.24 0.07 12.84
N ALA A 42 -4.98 -1.23 12.99
CA ALA A 42 -4.62 -1.82 14.27
C ALA A 42 -3.31 -1.22 14.83
N MET A 43 -2.25 -1.10 14.01
CA MET A 43 -0.99 -0.49 14.46
C MET A 43 -1.16 0.97 14.87
N VAL A 44 -1.97 1.74 14.14
CA VAL A 44 -2.25 3.15 14.49
C VAL A 44 -3.00 3.21 15.82
N ASP A 45 -4.01 2.37 16.01
CA ASP A 45 -4.79 2.31 17.26
C ASP A 45 -3.92 1.88 18.45
N GLU A 46 -3.09 0.85 18.28
CA GLU A 46 -2.12 0.39 19.28
C GLU A 46 -1.13 1.50 19.65
N ARG A 47 -0.61 2.23 18.66
CA ARG A 47 0.32 3.34 18.92
C ARG A 47 -0.33 4.57 19.54
N ILE A 48 -1.58 4.84 19.18
CA ILE A 48 -2.37 5.89 19.84
C ILE A 48 -2.62 5.51 21.31
N ALA A 49 -2.95 4.25 21.59
CA ALA A 49 -3.18 3.76 22.94
C ALA A 49 -1.89 3.81 23.79
N ASP A 50 -0.77 3.34 23.24
CA ASP A 50 0.58 3.41 23.83
C ASP A 50 0.94 4.86 24.18
N TRP A 51 0.77 5.78 23.22
CA TRP A 51 1.05 7.20 23.44
C TRP A 51 0.16 7.82 24.53
N LEU A 52 -1.13 7.46 24.58
CA LEU A 52 -2.06 7.95 25.61
C LEU A 52 -1.74 7.39 27.00
N ASP A 53 -1.23 6.16 27.10
CA ASP A 53 -0.74 5.58 28.35
C ASP A 53 0.50 6.32 28.87
N GLU A 54 1.43 6.66 27.97
CA GLU A 54 2.60 7.47 28.28
C GLU A 54 2.25 8.94 28.60
N ASN A 55 1.13 9.44 28.09
CA ASN A 55 0.69 10.83 28.21
C ASN A 55 -0.71 10.96 28.83
N PRO A 56 -0.90 10.54 30.10
CA PRO A 56 -2.22 10.49 30.74
C PRO A 56 -2.86 11.88 30.90
N GLY A 57 -2.07 12.95 30.85
CA GLY A 57 -2.54 14.34 30.91
C GLY A 57 -3.40 14.78 29.72
N TYR A 58 -3.35 14.05 28.59
CA TYR A 58 -4.14 14.32 27.40
C TYR A 58 -5.48 13.55 27.37
N GLY A 59 -5.73 12.70 28.37
CA GLY A 59 -6.98 11.96 28.50
C GLY A 59 -7.20 10.96 27.38
N LYS A 60 -8.12 11.25 26.45
CA LYS A 60 -8.44 10.41 25.29
C LYS A 60 -8.15 11.08 23.95
N SER A 61 -7.53 12.26 23.95
CA SER A 61 -7.33 13.05 22.75
C SER A 61 -5.84 13.16 22.42
N VAL A 62 -5.44 12.59 21.29
CA VAL A 62 -4.08 12.77 20.75
C VAL A 62 -4.04 14.08 19.96
N PRO A 63 -3.03 14.95 20.18
CA PRO A 63 -2.84 16.14 19.35
C PRO A 63 -2.62 15.75 17.89
N GLU A 64 -3.17 16.53 16.97
CA GLU A 64 -3.16 16.26 15.52
C GLU A 64 -1.73 16.00 15.00
N GLN A 65 -0.78 16.82 15.44
CA GLN A 65 0.62 16.71 15.05
C GLN A 65 1.27 15.38 15.49
N GLU A 66 0.89 14.85 16.66
CA GLU A 66 1.43 13.58 17.14
C GLU A 66 0.71 12.40 16.47
N ARG A 67 -0.58 12.56 16.21
CA ARG A 67 -1.36 11.61 15.42
C ARG A 67 -0.79 11.45 14.01
N GLU A 68 -0.47 12.55 13.33
CA GLU A 68 0.20 12.53 12.01
C GLU A 68 1.56 11.81 12.07
N ARG A 69 2.33 11.99 13.14
CA ARG A 69 3.62 11.29 13.32
C ARG A 69 3.43 9.79 13.49
N ILE A 70 2.44 9.37 14.27
CA ILE A 70 2.07 7.96 14.46
C ILE A 70 1.60 7.36 13.12
N GLU A 71 0.72 8.06 12.41
CA GLU A 71 0.20 7.62 11.11
C GLU A 71 1.32 7.49 10.07
N ALA A 72 2.23 8.47 9.97
CA ALA A 72 3.39 8.45 9.06
C ALA A 72 4.42 7.37 9.43
N TYR A 73 4.56 7.04 10.72
CA TYR A 73 5.39 5.91 11.15
C TYR A 73 4.76 4.58 10.71
N CYS A 74 3.48 4.39 11.01
CA CYS A 74 2.74 3.18 10.67
C CYS A 74 2.64 2.98 9.14
N GLU A 75 2.50 4.07 8.39
CA GLU A 75 2.49 4.03 6.92
C GLU A 75 3.81 3.52 6.36
N ARG A 76 4.95 4.04 6.84
CA ARG A 76 6.27 3.57 6.40
C ARG A 76 6.50 2.09 6.72
N GLN A 77 6.03 1.64 7.89
CA GLN A 77 6.11 0.23 8.28
C GLN A 77 5.26 -0.66 7.37
N ILE A 78 4.00 -0.30 7.13
CA ILE A 78 3.09 -1.12 6.32
C ILE A 78 3.55 -1.17 4.86
N GLN A 79 4.06 -0.06 4.30
CA GLN A 79 4.61 -0.02 2.95
C GLN A 79 5.88 -0.87 2.81
N HIS A 80 6.74 -0.89 3.82
CA HIS A 80 7.92 -1.74 3.82
C HIS A 80 7.54 -3.23 3.86
N GLN A 81 6.60 -3.60 4.74
CA GLN A 81 6.08 -4.96 4.82
C GLN A 81 5.38 -5.40 3.52
N TRP A 82 4.61 -4.50 2.90
CA TRP A 82 3.98 -4.76 1.60
C TRP A 82 5.01 -5.03 0.50
N ARG A 83 6.06 -4.21 0.41
CA ARG A 83 7.13 -4.43 -0.58
C ARG A 83 7.82 -5.78 -0.41
N ILE A 84 8.10 -6.19 0.83
CA ILE A 84 8.68 -7.51 1.11
C ILE A 84 7.69 -8.62 0.73
N PHE A 85 6.41 -8.46 1.05
CA PHE A 85 5.37 -9.44 0.73
C PHE A 85 5.21 -9.63 -0.78
N VAL A 86 5.12 -8.55 -1.54
CA VAL A 86 5.03 -8.60 -3.01
C VAL A 86 6.29 -9.22 -3.61
N SER A 87 7.48 -8.79 -3.17
CA SER A 87 8.75 -9.35 -3.66
C SER A 87 8.85 -10.86 -3.42
N LYS A 88 8.44 -11.33 -2.24
CA LYS A 88 8.43 -12.77 -1.93
C LYS A 88 7.40 -13.56 -2.73
N ARG A 89 6.26 -12.94 -3.05
CA ARG A 89 5.23 -13.56 -3.88
C ARG A 89 5.75 -13.76 -5.31
N ASP A 90 6.42 -12.75 -5.86
CA ASP A 90 7.05 -12.80 -7.18
C ASP A 90 8.12 -13.92 -7.25
N GLU A 91 8.98 -14.02 -6.23
CA GLU A 91 10.00 -15.08 -6.13
C GLU A 91 9.44 -16.51 -6.03
N LEU A 92 8.20 -16.66 -5.57
CA LEU A 92 7.53 -17.97 -5.45
C LEU A 92 6.80 -18.35 -6.75
N ASP A 93 6.32 -17.37 -7.52
CA ASP A 93 5.68 -17.58 -8.81
C ASP A 93 6.70 -18.05 -9.87
N ASP A 94 7.91 -17.49 -9.84
CA ASP A 94 9.01 -17.81 -10.78
C ASP A 94 9.63 -19.21 -10.58
N ARG A 95 9.35 -19.89 -9.46
CA ARG A 95 9.90 -21.23 -9.13
C ARG A 95 9.02 -22.41 -9.52
N ASP A 96 7.83 -22.18 -10.07
CA ASP A 96 6.90 -23.26 -10.49
C ASP A 96 7.02 -23.62 -11.99
N ASP A 97 7.88 -22.96 -12.77
CA ASP A 97 8.05 -23.21 -14.22
C ASP A 97 9.28 -24.11 -14.56
N GLY A 98 9.81 -24.83 -13.57
CA GLY A 98 11.16 -25.44 -13.66
C GLY A 98 11.27 -26.97 -13.57
N ASP A 99 10.19 -27.74 -13.40
CA ASP A 99 10.28 -29.22 -13.30
C ASP A 99 9.24 -29.91 -14.20
N GLY A 100 9.55 -29.96 -15.50
CA GLY A 100 8.61 -30.41 -16.53
C GLY A 100 9.23 -31.10 -17.75
N ARG A 101 10.34 -31.84 -17.61
CA ARG A 101 10.81 -32.97 -18.49
C ARG A 101 12.26 -33.30 -18.08
N GLY A 102 12.60 -34.47 -17.54
CA GLY A 102 12.17 -35.84 -17.87
C GLY A 102 13.28 -36.51 -18.72
N PRO A 103 13.77 -37.71 -18.35
CA PRO A 103 15.01 -38.34 -18.86
C PRO A 103 15.02 -38.70 -20.35
#